data_AF-A0A2N2DVH9-F1
#
_entry.id   AF-A0A2N2DVH9-F1
#
_cell.length_a   1.000
_cell.length_b   1.000
_cell.length_c   1.000
_cell.angle_alpha   90.00
_cell.angle_beta   90.00
_cell.angle_gamma   90.00
#
_symmetry.space_group_name_H-M   'P 1'
#
loop_
_entity.id
_entity.type
_entity.pdbx_description
1 polymer ?
#
loop_
_entity_poly.entity_id
_entity_poly.type
_entity_poly.pdbx_seq_one_letter_code
_entity_poly.pdbx_strand_id
1 'polypeptide(L)'
;SYYRPTIENISDDQNYYLETHIINKKNNTVITFWATAPQVFYNNIKVDIEVAMQSFLEKQEVAKIPLLAPPVASSPHIKYQGRQVTLDIPSGKLLWGRFFPGVPFSENSYTNMLENEAKLNHKFEFIMTYSSFGNNLPFPERDIRKIYQDGRVLMLTLQPFTQDLNWIAVPEFIAGKHDTEIREWAKGLKKIGEPVFLRPLNEMNGDWDPWCAWFYGKDTDLYVLAWRHIVDIFREVKADNVLFVWNPHDRSYPDFTWNNPHLYYPGDEYVDWIGLTGYNNGTSHTADVWREFDEIYQPIYNDYLNRYPDKPFMITEFSCNETGGDKAQWIKAAMTSLAHKYPNIKIANWFDAKDKSWLYQLDSSPEAFEAFRGGLLYENFLKNSVQ
;
A
#
# COMPACT_ATOMS: atom_id res chain seq x y z
N SER A 1 -15.89 -23.98 9.35
CA SER A 1 -14.67 -23.92 10.17
C SER A 1 -13.47 -24.13 9.28
N TYR A 2 -12.36 -23.53 9.65
CA TYR A 2 -11.07 -23.62 8.98
C TYR A 2 -10.00 -23.82 10.06
N TYR A 3 -8.91 -24.49 9.73
CA TYR A 3 -7.76 -24.56 10.63
C TYR A 3 -6.50 -24.41 9.80
N ARG A 4 -5.48 -23.80 10.40
CA ARG A 4 -4.14 -23.72 9.82
C ARG A 4 -3.14 -24.43 10.73
N PRO A 5 -1.95 -24.82 10.23
CA PRO A 5 -0.86 -25.26 11.10
C PRO A 5 -0.54 -24.23 12.18
N THR A 6 -0.09 -24.71 13.35
CA THR A 6 0.40 -23.84 14.43
C THR A 6 1.67 -23.12 14.00
N ILE A 7 1.78 -21.86 14.38
CA ILE A 7 2.96 -21.01 14.17
C ILE A 7 3.75 -21.01 15.46
N GLU A 8 4.95 -21.59 15.44
CA GLU A 8 5.76 -21.84 16.65
C GLU A 8 6.12 -20.56 17.43
N ASN A 9 6.20 -19.42 16.75
CA ASN A 9 6.56 -18.13 17.34
C ASN A 9 5.37 -17.33 17.89
N ILE A 10 4.15 -17.87 17.85
CA ILE A 10 2.97 -17.26 18.47
C ILE A 10 2.66 -18.02 19.76
N SER A 11 2.72 -17.31 20.90
CA SER A 11 2.28 -17.88 22.17
C SER A 11 0.76 -18.03 22.18
N ASP A 12 0.26 -19.21 22.57
CA ASP A 12 -1.17 -19.55 22.56
C ASP A 12 -1.82 -19.33 21.18
N ASP A 13 -1.21 -19.90 20.13
CA ASP A 13 -1.63 -19.72 18.75
C ASP A 13 -3.07 -20.21 18.50
N GLN A 14 -3.98 -19.27 18.22
CA GLN A 14 -5.41 -19.50 18.01
C GLN A 14 -5.69 -20.00 16.58
N ASN A 15 -5.18 -21.18 16.22
CA ASN A 15 -5.11 -21.64 14.83
C ASN A 15 -6.39 -22.32 14.30
N TYR A 16 -7.46 -22.43 15.09
CA TYR A 16 -8.77 -22.90 14.66
C TYR A 16 -9.74 -21.74 14.53
N TYR A 17 -10.36 -21.65 13.35
CA TYR A 17 -11.26 -20.59 12.96
C TYR A 17 -12.68 -21.12 12.82
N LEU A 18 -13.62 -20.45 13.46
CA LEU A 18 -15.04 -20.71 13.32
C LEU A 18 -15.75 -19.44 12.84
N GLU A 19 -16.60 -19.60 11.84
CA GLU A 19 -17.49 -18.54 11.39
C GLU A 19 -18.92 -19.07 11.21
N THR A 20 -19.89 -18.21 11.52
CA THR A 20 -21.29 -18.38 11.19
C THR A 20 -21.87 -17.06 10.70
N HIS A 21 -22.92 -17.13 9.90
CA HIS A 21 -23.47 -15.97 9.21
C HIS A 21 -24.98 -15.87 9.38
N ILE A 22 -25.45 -14.64 9.60
CA ILE A 22 -26.85 -14.27 9.40
C ILE A 22 -26.93 -13.56 8.05
N ILE A 23 -27.67 -14.16 7.10
CA ILE A 23 -27.81 -13.63 5.74
C ILE A 23 -29.18 -12.97 5.59
N ASN A 24 -29.18 -11.65 5.41
CA ASN A 24 -30.39 -10.90 5.07
C ASN A 24 -30.37 -10.52 3.59
N LYS A 25 -30.98 -11.38 2.76
CA LYS A 25 -31.08 -11.18 1.31
C LYS A 25 -31.89 -9.94 0.90
N LYS A 26 -32.82 -9.47 1.74
CA LYS A 26 -33.64 -8.29 1.40
C LYS A 26 -32.83 -7.00 1.41
N ASN A 27 -31.89 -6.91 2.34
CA ASN A 27 -31.06 -5.71 2.53
C ASN A 27 -29.64 -5.90 1.97
N ASN A 28 -29.37 -7.01 1.28
CA ASN A 28 -28.04 -7.40 0.82
C ASN A 28 -26.96 -7.30 1.93
N THR A 29 -27.29 -7.75 3.14
CA THR A 29 -26.42 -7.66 4.31
C THR A 29 -26.08 -9.04 4.85
N VAL A 30 -24.83 -9.21 5.26
CA VAL A 30 -24.34 -10.40 5.93
C VAL A 30 -23.72 -9.97 7.25
N ILE A 31 -24.17 -10.59 8.34
CA ILE A 31 -23.58 -10.40 9.66
C ILE A 31 -22.78 -11.65 9.98
N THR A 32 -21.49 -11.48 10.18
CA THR A 32 -20.56 -12.59 10.44
C THR A 32 -20.17 -12.57 11.91
N PHE A 33 -20.33 -13.72 12.56
CA PHE A 33 -19.70 -14.00 13.84
C PHE A 33 -18.47 -14.83 13.54
N TRP A 34 -17.32 -14.35 13.99
CA TRP A 34 -16.03 -14.95 13.74
C TRP A 34 -15.30 -15.09 15.08
N ALA A 35 -14.67 -16.25 15.29
CA ALA A 35 -13.92 -16.48 16.50
C ALA A 35 -12.80 -17.50 16.25
N THR A 36 -11.73 -17.35 17.04
CA THR A 36 -10.53 -18.18 16.94
C THR A 36 -10.24 -18.84 18.29
N ALA A 37 -9.68 -20.05 18.25
CA ALA A 37 -9.30 -20.82 19.43
C ALA A 37 -8.13 -21.77 19.12
N PRO A 38 -7.40 -22.27 20.14
CA PRO A 38 -6.65 -23.51 20.02
C PRO A 38 -7.61 -24.70 19.85
N GLN A 39 -7.12 -25.80 19.26
CA GLN A 39 -7.94 -26.98 18.98
C GLN A 39 -8.73 -27.49 20.19
N VAL A 40 -8.13 -27.46 21.38
CA VAL A 40 -8.71 -28.01 22.61
C VAL A 40 -9.97 -27.26 23.05
N PHE A 41 -10.15 -26.02 22.62
CA PHE A 41 -11.31 -25.17 22.94
C PHE A 41 -12.33 -25.08 21.78
N TYR A 42 -12.14 -25.85 20.71
CA TYR A 42 -13.01 -25.79 19.51
C TYR A 42 -14.50 -26.06 19.82
N ASN A 43 -14.80 -26.97 20.74
CA ASN A 43 -16.19 -27.23 21.12
C ASN A 43 -16.78 -26.10 21.98
N ASN A 44 -15.97 -25.45 22.81
CA ASN A 44 -16.38 -24.33 23.65
C ASN A 44 -16.75 -23.12 22.77
N ILE A 45 -15.86 -22.73 21.86
CA ILE A 45 -16.08 -21.56 21.01
C ILE A 45 -17.27 -21.71 20.07
N LYS A 46 -17.63 -22.95 19.70
CA LYS A 46 -18.84 -23.23 18.93
C LYS A 46 -20.10 -22.84 19.71
N VAL A 47 -20.17 -23.19 20.99
CA VAL A 47 -21.28 -22.81 21.87
C VAL A 47 -21.31 -21.30 22.03
N ASP A 48 -20.16 -20.67 22.25
CA ASP A 48 -20.06 -19.22 22.46
C ASP A 48 -20.52 -18.43 21.23
N ILE A 49 -20.10 -18.84 20.02
CA ILE A 49 -20.57 -18.24 18.76
C ILE A 49 -22.09 -18.38 18.60
N GLU A 50 -22.65 -19.56 18.92
CA GLU A 50 -24.10 -19.78 18.84
C GLU A 50 -24.85 -18.86 19.81
N VAL A 51 -24.36 -18.71 21.05
CA VAL A 51 -24.92 -17.81 22.06
C VAL A 51 -24.82 -16.34 21.63
N ALA A 52 -23.67 -15.91 21.09
CA ALA A 52 -23.46 -14.56 20.60
C ALA A 52 -24.42 -14.24 19.43
N MET A 53 -24.58 -15.17 18.50
CA MET A 53 -25.51 -15.04 17.36
C MET A 53 -26.96 -14.91 17.83
N GLN A 54 -27.40 -15.75 18.78
CA GLN A 54 -28.75 -15.65 19.34
C GLN A 54 -28.98 -14.33 20.09
N SER A 55 -28.01 -13.92 20.91
CA SER A 55 -28.10 -12.67 21.67
C SER A 55 -28.20 -11.44 20.76
N PHE A 56 -27.50 -11.45 19.63
CA PHE A 56 -27.57 -10.39 18.63
C PHE A 56 -28.96 -10.31 17.96
N LEU A 57 -29.58 -11.46 17.67
CA LEU A 57 -30.94 -11.49 17.12
C LEU A 57 -31.99 -10.91 18.08
N GLU A 58 -31.74 -10.99 19.39
CA GLU A 58 -32.65 -10.49 20.44
C GLU A 58 -32.51 -8.98 20.72
N LYS A 59 -31.37 -8.34 20.39
CA LYS A 59 -31.11 -6.92 20.70
C LYS A 59 -30.65 -6.15 19.45
N GLN A 60 -31.53 -5.28 18.92
CA GLN A 60 -31.24 -4.45 17.73
C GLN A 60 -31.10 -2.94 18.02
N GLU A 61 -30.70 -2.54 19.23
CA GLU A 61 -30.37 -1.14 19.48
C GLU A 61 -28.88 -0.90 19.20
N VAL A 62 -28.58 -0.21 18.11
CA VAL A 62 -27.23 0.26 17.79
C VAL A 62 -27.10 1.71 18.24
N ALA A 63 -26.19 1.97 19.19
CA ALA A 63 -25.82 3.33 19.55
C ALA A 63 -25.15 4.02 18.36
N LYS A 64 -25.65 5.21 17.98
CA LYS A 64 -24.98 6.04 16.99
C LYS A 64 -23.74 6.66 17.63
N ILE A 65 -22.55 6.25 17.18
CA ILE A 65 -21.31 6.95 17.51
C ILE A 65 -21.24 8.19 16.61
N PRO A 66 -21.18 9.41 17.16
CA PRO A 66 -21.04 10.61 16.36
C PRO A 66 -19.70 10.58 15.60
N LEU A 67 -19.74 10.89 14.31
CA LEU A 67 -18.53 11.18 13.54
C LEU A 67 -17.88 12.44 14.12
N LEU A 68 -16.64 12.31 14.60
CA LEU A 68 -15.82 13.46 14.91
C LEU A 68 -15.51 14.21 13.60
N ALA A 69 -15.51 15.54 13.66
CA ALA A 69 -15.03 16.36 12.56
C ALA A 69 -13.56 16.01 12.27
N PRO A 70 -13.13 16.01 11.00
CA PRO A 70 -11.76 15.64 10.69
C PRO A 70 -10.76 16.61 11.31
N PRO A 71 -9.62 16.11 11.83
CA PRO A 71 -8.58 16.96 12.37
C PRO A 71 -8.01 17.84 11.26
N VAL A 72 -7.50 19.01 11.65
CA VAL A 72 -6.92 19.98 10.70
C VAL A 72 -5.66 19.38 10.08
N ALA A 73 -5.60 19.38 8.75
CA ALA A 73 -4.44 18.88 8.03
C ALA A 73 -3.17 19.70 8.36
N SER A 74 -2.10 19.00 8.74
CA SER A 74 -0.86 19.60 9.27
C SER A 74 0.17 19.96 8.19
N SER A 75 0.08 19.35 7.00
CA SER A 75 1.07 19.47 5.90
C SER A 75 2.53 19.39 6.40
N PRO A 76 2.97 18.22 6.89
CA PRO A 76 4.29 18.10 7.51
C PRO A 76 5.42 18.46 6.53
N HIS A 77 6.47 19.08 7.06
CA HIS A 77 7.75 19.20 6.38
C HIS A 77 8.48 17.87 6.52
N ILE A 78 8.85 17.27 5.40
CA ILE A 78 9.60 16.02 5.36
C ILE A 78 11.06 16.31 5.06
N LYS A 79 11.95 15.78 5.89
CA LYS A 79 13.38 15.83 5.63
C LYS A 79 14.06 14.54 6.05
N TYR A 80 14.68 13.86 5.10
CA TYR A 80 15.48 12.66 5.36
C TYR A 80 16.89 12.85 4.79
N GLN A 81 17.89 12.72 5.66
CA GLN A 81 19.29 12.87 5.30
C GLN A 81 19.92 11.49 5.14
N GLY A 82 20.37 11.20 3.92
CA GLY A 82 21.27 10.09 3.62
C GLY A 82 22.74 10.49 3.67
N ARG A 83 23.62 9.60 3.20
CA ARG A 83 25.06 9.87 3.10
C ARG A 83 25.38 10.86 1.99
N GLN A 84 24.70 10.74 0.86
CA GLN A 84 24.94 11.56 -0.33
C GLN A 84 23.72 12.39 -0.69
N VAL A 85 22.53 11.86 -0.42
CA VAL A 85 21.26 12.46 -0.86
C VAL A 85 20.46 12.97 0.32
N THR A 86 19.87 14.16 0.16
CA THR A 86 18.88 14.71 1.08
C THR A 86 17.53 14.79 0.38
N LEU A 87 16.51 14.11 0.91
CA LEU A 87 15.12 14.33 0.52
C LEU A 87 14.55 15.45 1.38
N ASP A 88 14.12 16.56 0.78
CA ASP A 88 13.53 17.71 1.47
C ASP A 88 12.22 18.12 0.76
N ILE A 89 11.07 17.85 1.40
CA ILE A 89 9.74 18.21 0.91
C ILE A 89 9.10 19.21 1.88
N PRO A 90 9.21 20.53 1.62
CA PRO A 90 8.65 21.56 2.48
C PRO A 90 7.14 21.42 2.73
N SER A 91 6.64 22.03 3.80
CA SER A 91 5.19 22.15 4.04
C SER A 91 4.47 22.79 2.86
N GLY A 92 3.27 22.30 2.54
CA GLY A 92 2.49 22.73 1.38
C GLY A 92 3.01 22.27 0.01
N LYS A 93 4.14 21.56 -0.04
CA LYS A 93 4.71 21.03 -1.28
C LYS A 93 4.46 19.53 -1.46
N LEU A 94 4.43 19.07 -2.71
CA LEU A 94 4.25 17.67 -3.10
C LEU A 94 5.34 17.28 -4.11
N LEU A 95 5.87 16.07 -3.97
CA LEU A 95 6.83 15.47 -4.88
C LEU A 95 6.13 14.44 -5.79
N TRP A 96 6.38 14.53 -7.09
CA TRP A 96 5.94 13.52 -8.05
C TRP A 96 6.93 12.36 -8.09
N GLY A 97 6.39 11.15 -8.03
CA GLY A 97 7.13 9.93 -8.31
C GLY A 97 6.52 9.14 -9.44
N ARG A 98 7.22 8.08 -9.83
CA ARG A 98 6.86 7.26 -10.98
C ARG A 98 7.29 5.82 -10.78
N PHE A 99 6.40 4.90 -11.10
CA PHE A 99 6.78 3.54 -11.48
C PHE A 99 6.92 3.49 -12.99
N PHE A 100 8.03 2.97 -13.48
CA PHE A 100 8.26 2.73 -14.91
C PHE A 100 8.77 1.29 -15.11
N PRO A 101 8.10 0.45 -15.92
CA PRO A 101 8.40 -0.97 -16.03
C PRO A 101 9.88 -1.28 -16.27
N GLY A 102 10.45 -2.07 -15.36
CA GLY A 102 11.84 -2.52 -15.42
C GLY A 102 12.86 -1.55 -14.84
N VAL A 103 12.50 -0.33 -14.44
CA VAL A 103 13.43 0.58 -13.73
C VAL A 103 13.54 0.16 -12.25
N PRO A 104 14.76 0.08 -11.65
CA PRO A 104 16.09 0.35 -12.23
C PRO A 104 16.80 -0.87 -12.86
N PHE A 105 16.17 -2.05 -12.88
CA PHE A 105 16.83 -3.31 -13.20
C PHE A 105 17.07 -3.55 -14.72
N SER A 106 16.53 -2.69 -15.59
CA SER A 106 16.67 -2.72 -17.05
C SER A 106 17.22 -1.40 -17.55
N GLU A 107 18.43 -1.43 -18.12
CA GLU A 107 19.11 -0.24 -18.67
C GLU A 107 18.33 0.40 -19.84
N ASN A 108 17.69 -0.43 -20.67
CA ASN A 108 16.82 0.05 -21.75
C ASN A 108 15.58 0.75 -21.19
N SER A 109 14.97 0.18 -20.13
CA SER A 109 13.84 0.82 -19.46
C SER A 109 14.25 2.14 -18.82
N TYR A 110 15.45 2.20 -18.23
CA TYR A 110 16.00 3.43 -17.65
C TYR A 110 16.17 4.52 -18.72
N THR A 111 16.80 4.18 -19.84
CA THR A 111 16.96 5.10 -20.98
C THR A 111 15.62 5.60 -21.49
N ASN A 112 14.64 4.70 -21.69
CA ASN A 112 13.31 5.08 -22.16
C ASN A 112 12.57 6.02 -21.17
N MET A 113 12.73 5.77 -19.87
CA MET A 113 12.18 6.66 -18.84
C MET A 113 12.80 8.06 -18.95
N LEU A 114 14.12 8.17 -19.06
CA LEU A 114 14.83 9.45 -19.19
C LEU A 114 14.42 10.22 -20.45
N GLU A 115 14.25 9.52 -21.59
CA GLU A 115 13.75 10.15 -22.82
C GLU A 115 12.32 10.69 -22.66
N ASN A 116 11.45 9.95 -21.95
CA ASN A 116 10.09 10.39 -21.67
C ASN A 116 10.07 11.60 -20.70
N GLU A 117 10.93 11.60 -19.67
CA GLU A 117 11.13 12.74 -18.78
C GLU A 117 11.62 14.00 -19.50
N ALA A 118 12.55 13.84 -20.45
CA ALA A 118 13.02 14.94 -21.29
C ALA A 118 11.88 15.57 -22.11
N LYS A 119 10.97 14.74 -22.65
CA LYS A 119 9.77 15.22 -23.36
C LYS A 119 8.78 15.92 -22.43
N LEU A 120 8.63 15.44 -21.19
CA LEU A 120 7.80 16.07 -20.15
C LEU A 120 8.41 17.36 -19.61
N ASN A 121 9.71 17.59 -19.81
CA ASN A 121 10.48 18.61 -19.12
C ASN A 121 10.35 18.50 -17.59
N HIS A 122 10.37 17.26 -17.09
CA HIS A 122 10.24 16.96 -15.67
C HIS A 122 10.96 15.67 -15.31
N LYS A 123 11.77 15.75 -14.24
CA LYS A 123 12.46 14.61 -13.64
C LYS A 123 11.65 14.11 -12.45
N PHE A 124 11.26 12.84 -12.46
CA PHE A 124 10.61 12.19 -11.31
C PHE A 124 11.68 11.77 -10.29
N GLU A 125 11.88 12.59 -9.27
CA GLU A 125 12.96 12.35 -8.29
C GLU A 125 12.62 11.22 -7.31
N PHE A 126 11.39 10.71 -7.33
CA PHE A 126 10.97 9.55 -6.56
C PHE A 126 10.63 8.40 -7.50
N ILE A 127 11.34 7.29 -7.38
CA ILE A 127 11.17 6.11 -8.21
C ILE A 127 10.56 5.00 -7.37
N MET A 128 9.42 4.48 -7.82
CA MET A 128 8.84 3.26 -7.26
C MET A 128 9.24 2.06 -8.12
N THR A 129 9.57 0.95 -7.48
CA THR A 129 9.84 -0.34 -8.15
C THR A 129 9.38 -1.52 -7.33
N TYR A 130 9.42 -2.71 -7.92
CA TYR A 130 9.08 -3.98 -7.28
C TYR A 130 10.29 -4.91 -7.26
N SER A 131 10.43 -5.64 -6.17
CA SER A 131 11.28 -6.82 -6.07
C SER A 131 10.58 -7.87 -5.23
N SER A 132 11.10 -9.09 -5.20
CA SER A 132 10.51 -10.17 -4.43
C SER A 132 11.50 -10.88 -3.53
N PHE A 133 10.96 -11.42 -2.42
CA PHE A 133 11.65 -12.44 -1.65
C PHE A 133 11.70 -13.76 -2.43
N GLY A 134 12.67 -14.62 -2.15
CA GLY A 134 12.60 -16.03 -2.54
C GLY A 134 13.06 -16.41 -3.95
N ASN A 135 13.56 -15.47 -4.77
CA ASN A 135 14.07 -15.82 -6.11
C ASN A 135 15.55 -16.25 -6.13
N ASN A 136 16.21 -16.41 -4.95
CA ASN A 136 17.66 -16.64 -4.82
C ASN A 136 18.52 -15.64 -5.60
N LEU A 137 17.97 -14.46 -5.91
CA LEU A 137 18.69 -13.39 -6.58
C LEU A 137 19.47 -12.59 -5.53
N PRO A 138 20.72 -12.21 -5.83
CA PRO A 138 21.49 -11.37 -4.93
C PRO A 138 20.82 -9.99 -4.79
N PHE A 139 20.98 -9.38 -3.61
CA PHE A 139 20.53 -8.01 -3.37
C PHE A 139 21.07 -7.05 -4.46
N PRO A 140 20.21 -6.32 -5.20
CA PRO A 140 20.59 -5.57 -6.40
C PRO A 140 21.24 -4.22 -6.06
N GLU A 141 22.34 -4.24 -5.29
CA GLU A 141 23.00 -3.03 -4.77
C GLU A 141 23.40 -2.06 -5.88
N ARG A 142 23.95 -2.56 -6.99
CA ARG A 142 24.41 -1.72 -8.10
C ARG A 142 23.27 -0.90 -8.69
N ASP A 143 22.15 -1.55 -8.97
CA ASP A 143 21.03 -0.91 -9.67
C ASP A 143 20.28 0.05 -8.73
N ILE A 144 20.17 -0.28 -7.44
CA ILE A 144 19.67 0.66 -6.43
C ILE A 144 20.59 1.88 -6.29
N ARG A 145 21.92 1.71 -6.27
CA ARG A 145 22.86 2.84 -6.19
C ARG A 145 22.78 3.78 -7.38
N LYS A 146 22.49 3.27 -8.59
CA LYS A 146 22.29 4.10 -9.78
C LYS A 146 21.15 5.13 -9.60
N ILE A 147 20.06 4.75 -8.93
CA ILE A 147 18.95 5.67 -8.62
C ILE A 147 19.45 6.87 -7.81
N TYR A 148 20.20 6.63 -6.73
CA TYR A 148 20.73 7.70 -5.88
C TYR A 148 21.83 8.52 -6.56
N GLN A 149 22.67 7.90 -7.40
CA GLN A 149 23.67 8.61 -8.19
C GLN A 149 23.04 9.56 -9.22
N ASP A 150 21.85 9.23 -9.72
CA ASP A 150 21.02 10.13 -10.53
C ASP A 150 20.20 11.09 -9.65
N GLY A 151 20.51 11.29 -8.37
CA GLY A 151 19.78 12.24 -7.51
C GLY A 151 18.28 11.93 -7.43
N ARG A 152 17.95 10.65 -7.22
CA ARG A 152 16.58 10.18 -6.97
C ARG A 152 16.52 9.37 -5.68
N VAL A 153 15.31 9.22 -5.16
CA VAL A 153 14.98 8.41 -3.98
C VAL A 153 14.15 7.21 -4.41
N LEU A 154 14.38 6.06 -3.76
CA LEU A 154 13.71 4.81 -4.10
C LEU A 154 12.59 4.48 -3.11
N MET A 155 11.42 4.15 -3.63
CA MET A 155 10.49 3.23 -2.99
C MET A 155 10.62 1.84 -3.57
N LEU A 156 10.96 0.88 -2.70
CA LEU A 156 11.03 -0.52 -3.01
C LEU A 156 9.77 -1.21 -2.46
N THR A 157 8.93 -1.70 -3.36
CA THR A 157 7.85 -2.62 -3.00
C THR A 157 8.43 -4.01 -2.97
N LEU A 158 8.42 -4.64 -1.80
CA LEU A 158 9.07 -5.93 -1.59
C LEU A 158 8.02 -7.00 -1.30
N GLN A 159 7.72 -7.80 -2.32
CA GLN A 159 6.59 -8.70 -2.35
C GLN A 159 7.03 -10.16 -2.19
N PRO A 160 6.38 -10.96 -1.34
CA PRO A 160 6.64 -12.39 -1.28
C PRO A 160 5.93 -13.14 -2.43
N PHE A 161 6.40 -12.89 -3.65
CA PHE A 161 5.89 -13.53 -4.85
C PHE A 161 6.70 -14.77 -5.23
N THR A 162 6.01 -15.89 -5.42
CA THR A 162 6.47 -17.01 -6.24
C THR A 162 5.84 -16.94 -7.62
N GLN A 163 6.42 -17.63 -8.61
CA GLN A 163 5.86 -17.65 -9.97
C GLN A 163 4.43 -18.21 -10.04
N ASP A 164 4.06 -19.07 -9.10
CA ASP A 164 2.76 -19.78 -9.10
C ASP A 164 1.74 -19.20 -8.11
N LEU A 165 2.08 -18.16 -7.34
CA LEU A 165 1.23 -17.49 -6.34
C LEU A 165 0.61 -18.41 -5.27
N ASN A 166 1.08 -19.66 -5.15
CA ASN A 166 0.53 -20.62 -4.20
C ASN A 166 1.12 -20.47 -2.79
N TRP A 167 2.18 -19.67 -2.66
CA TRP A 167 2.89 -19.51 -1.40
C TRP A 167 2.25 -18.46 -0.49
N ILE A 168 1.57 -18.91 0.57
CA ILE A 168 0.97 -18.04 1.59
C ILE A 168 2.07 -17.62 2.59
N ALA A 169 2.64 -16.44 2.37
CA ALA A 169 3.87 -16.01 3.05
C ALA A 169 3.70 -15.57 4.51
N VAL A 170 2.56 -14.97 4.87
CA VAL A 170 2.37 -14.30 6.17
C VAL A 170 2.62 -15.23 7.37
N PRO A 171 2.02 -16.44 7.46
CA PRO A 171 2.33 -17.38 8.54
C PRO A 171 3.82 -17.78 8.62
N GLU A 172 4.49 -17.88 7.47
CA GLU A 172 5.89 -18.29 7.41
C GLU A 172 6.86 -17.20 7.84
N PHE A 173 6.52 -15.94 7.58
CA PHE A 173 7.25 -14.79 8.09
C PHE A 173 7.21 -14.77 9.62
N ILE A 174 6.03 -14.97 10.22
CA ILE A 174 5.91 -15.03 11.68
C ILE A 174 6.69 -16.22 12.25
N ALA A 175 6.67 -17.36 11.57
CA ALA A 175 7.45 -18.55 11.95
C ALA A 175 8.97 -18.39 11.79
N GLY A 176 9.45 -17.26 11.25
CA GLY A 176 10.88 -16.97 11.08
C GLY A 176 11.55 -17.71 9.92
N LYS A 177 10.78 -18.36 9.04
CA LYS A 177 11.34 -19.20 7.96
C LYS A 177 12.13 -18.42 6.92
N HIS A 178 11.87 -17.11 6.81
CA HIS A 178 12.46 -16.21 5.82
C HIS A 178 13.34 -15.13 6.46
N ASP A 179 13.71 -15.30 7.73
CA ASP A 179 14.46 -14.31 8.49
C ASP A 179 15.85 -14.07 7.91
N THR A 180 16.45 -15.09 7.30
CA THR A 180 17.76 -14.97 6.66
C THR A 180 17.68 -14.00 5.50
N GLU A 181 16.71 -14.18 4.61
CA GLU A 181 16.46 -13.36 3.43
C GLU A 181 16.05 -11.94 3.82
N ILE A 182 15.13 -11.79 4.79
CA ILE A 182 14.73 -10.46 5.31
C ILE A 182 15.95 -9.73 5.87
N ARG A 183 16.83 -10.43 6.61
CA ARG A 183 18.04 -9.86 7.20
C ARG A 183 19.08 -9.50 6.14
N GLU A 184 19.18 -10.26 5.04
CA GLU A 184 20.02 -9.91 3.89
C GLU A 184 19.55 -8.63 3.21
N TRP A 185 18.24 -8.50 2.96
CA TRP A 185 17.64 -7.26 2.46
C TRP A 185 17.89 -6.08 3.40
N ALA A 186 17.67 -6.26 4.71
CA ALA A 186 17.93 -5.23 5.71
C ALA A 186 19.39 -4.77 5.71
N LYS A 187 20.35 -5.71 5.66
CA LYS A 187 21.79 -5.41 5.57
C LYS A 187 22.13 -4.69 4.26
N GLY A 188 21.55 -5.13 3.14
CA GLY A 188 21.74 -4.52 1.83
C GLY A 188 21.26 -3.07 1.81
N LEU A 189 20.02 -2.82 2.24
CA LEU A 189 19.43 -1.48 2.30
C LEU A 189 20.16 -0.57 3.30
N LYS A 190 20.61 -1.10 4.44
CA LYS A 190 21.50 -0.37 5.36
C LYS A 190 22.81 0.05 4.69
N LYS A 191 23.40 -0.83 3.87
CA LYS A 191 24.66 -0.55 3.16
C LYS A 191 24.51 0.56 2.13
N ILE A 192 23.33 0.71 1.50
CA ILE A 192 23.02 1.83 0.62
C ILE A 192 23.29 3.14 1.35
N GLY A 193 22.71 3.31 2.56
CA GLY A 193 22.95 4.45 3.43
C GLY A 193 22.22 5.73 3.02
N GLU A 194 21.28 5.62 2.08
CA GLU A 194 20.37 6.70 1.65
C GLU A 194 18.95 6.38 2.13
N PRO A 195 18.03 7.37 2.21
CA PRO A 195 16.65 7.12 2.62
C PRO A 195 15.96 6.20 1.61
N VAL A 196 15.49 5.04 2.05
CA VAL A 196 14.75 4.07 1.21
C VAL A 196 13.36 3.90 1.79
N PHE A 197 12.34 4.03 0.96
CA PHE A 197 10.96 3.75 1.33
C PHE A 197 10.69 2.27 1.04
N LEU A 198 10.44 1.46 2.06
CA LEU A 198 10.12 0.05 1.91
C LEU A 198 8.62 -0.16 2.09
N ARG A 199 7.99 -0.79 1.10
CA ARG A 199 6.56 -1.09 1.08
C ARG A 199 6.34 -2.61 0.99
N PRO A 200 6.52 -3.35 2.09
CA PRO A 200 6.30 -4.79 2.10
C PRO A 200 4.80 -5.09 2.20
N LEU A 201 4.37 -6.25 1.71
CA LEU A 201 3.01 -6.77 1.91
C LEU A 201 1.90 -5.74 1.58
N ASN A 202 2.04 -5.02 0.46
CA ASN A 202 1.12 -3.97 0.04
C ASN A 202 -0.27 -4.52 -0.30
N GLU A 203 -1.30 -3.68 -0.23
CA GLU A 203 -2.67 -4.00 -0.69
C GLU A 203 -3.26 -5.26 -0.04
N MET A 204 -2.89 -5.47 1.22
CA MET A 204 -3.27 -6.62 2.03
C MET A 204 -4.78 -6.81 2.20
N ASN A 205 -5.57 -5.76 1.98
CA ASN A 205 -7.02 -5.79 1.98
C ASN A 205 -7.64 -6.19 0.62
N GLY A 206 -6.84 -6.66 -0.34
CA GLY A 206 -7.29 -7.29 -1.58
C GLY A 206 -7.57 -8.80 -1.44
N ASP A 207 -7.81 -9.46 -2.58
CA ASP A 207 -7.99 -10.91 -2.70
C ASP A 207 -7.12 -11.54 -3.81
N TRP A 208 -6.14 -10.79 -4.31
CA TRP A 208 -5.31 -11.18 -5.46
C TRP A 208 -3.89 -11.60 -5.09
N ASP A 209 -3.37 -11.14 -3.95
CA ASP A 209 -2.01 -11.44 -3.51
C ASP A 209 -1.98 -12.47 -2.38
N PRO A 210 -1.01 -13.40 -2.34
CA PRO A 210 -1.01 -14.49 -1.38
C PRO A 210 -0.71 -14.06 0.07
N TRP A 211 -0.45 -12.78 0.30
CA TRP A 211 -0.34 -12.16 1.62
C TRP A 211 -1.60 -11.38 2.06
N CYS A 212 -2.67 -11.37 1.26
CA CYS A 212 -3.96 -10.88 1.69
C CYS A 212 -4.60 -11.83 2.72
N ALA A 213 -5.25 -11.29 3.77
CA ALA A 213 -5.81 -12.16 4.83
C ALA A 213 -6.91 -13.10 4.35
N TRP A 214 -7.47 -12.83 3.16
CA TRP A 214 -8.31 -13.75 2.42
C TRP A 214 -7.73 -15.18 2.36
N PHE A 215 -6.41 -15.33 2.24
CA PHE A 215 -5.75 -16.62 2.06
C PHE A 215 -5.34 -17.34 3.35
N TYR A 216 -5.38 -16.70 4.52
CA TYR A 216 -4.96 -17.29 5.81
C TYR A 216 -5.99 -17.11 6.92
N GLY A 217 -7.27 -17.32 6.60
CA GLY A 217 -8.34 -17.40 7.60
C GLY A 217 -9.00 -16.07 7.96
N LYS A 218 -8.80 -15.02 7.15
CA LYS A 218 -9.32 -13.66 7.35
C LYS A 218 -8.76 -12.98 8.60
N ASP A 219 -7.63 -13.47 9.08
CA ASP A 219 -7.00 -13.09 10.33
C ASP A 219 -6.02 -11.93 10.11
N THR A 220 -6.50 -10.70 10.29
CA THR A 220 -5.68 -9.50 10.10
C THR A 220 -4.59 -9.36 11.17
N ASP A 221 -4.73 -10.02 12.32
CA ASP A 221 -3.71 -9.98 13.38
C ASP A 221 -2.43 -10.69 12.94
N LEU A 222 -2.53 -11.73 12.11
CA LEU A 222 -1.35 -12.38 11.51
C LEU A 222 -0.60 -11.41 10.59
N TYR A 223 -1.30 -10.57 9.83
CA TYR A 223 -0.65 -9.53 9.03
C TYR A 223 0.13 -8.56 9.93
N VAL A 224 -0.50 -8.10 11.02
CA VAL A 224 0.13 -7.20 11.99
C VAL A 224 1.38 -7.83 12.59
N LEU A 225 1.32 -9.11 12.99
CA LEU A 225 2.48 -9.83 13.52
C LEU A 225 3.60 -9.97 12.48
N ALA A 226 3.28 -10.34 11.24
CA ALA A 226 4.28 -10.46 10.17
C ALA A 226 4.93 -9.12 9.83
N TRP A 227 4.14 -8.03 9.77
CA TRP A 227 4.67 -6.69 9.56
C TRP A 227 5.65 -6.30 10.65
N ARG A 228 5.24 -6.45 11.92
CA ARG A 228 6.09 -6.12 13.08
C ARG A 228 7.38 -6.93 13.07
N HIS A 229 7.30 -8.22 12.78
CA HIS A 229 8.46 -9.11 12.66
C HIS A 229 9.46 -8.63 11.59
N ILE A 230 9.00 -8.25 10.39
CA ILE A 230 9.85 -7.69 9.33
C ILE A 230 10.54 -6.41 9.82
N VAL A 231 9.78 -5.47 10.39
CA VAL A 231 10.32 -4.20 10.90
C VAL A 231 11.36 -4.43 12.01
N ASP A 232 11.09 -5.36 12.91
CA ASP A 232 11.97 -5.66 14.04
C ASP A 232 13.29 -6.27 13.57
N ILE A 233 13.30 -7.12 12.54
CA ILE A 233 14.55 -7.59 11.90
C ILE A 233 15.37 -6.43 11.33
N PHE A 234 14.72 -5.46 10.69
CA PHE A 234 15.41 -4.27 10.16
C PHE A 234 16.02 -3.42 11.28
N ARG A 235 15.31 -3.28 12.41
CA ARG A 235 15.81 -2.59 13.61
C ARG A 235 16.97 -3.32 14.27
N GLU A 236 16.92 -4.65 14.38
CA GLU A 236 18.04 -5.47 14.86
C GLU A 236 19.32 -5.25 14.04
N VAL A 237 19.16 -5.14 12.72
CA VAL A 237 20.26 -4.84 11.80
C VAL A 237 20.67 -3.36 11.87
N LYS A 238 19.88 -2.50 12.51
CA LYS A 238 20.03 -1.03 12.59
C LYS A 238 20.02 -0.39 11.20
N ALA A 239 19.03 -0.75 10.40
CA ALA A 239 18.78 -0.19 9.08
C ALA A 239 17.93 1.09 9.19
N ASP A 240 18.41 2.07 9.96
CA ASP A 240 17.65 3.27 10.34
C ASP A 240 17.36 4.23 9.16
N ASN A 241 17.96 3.96 8.00
CA ASN A 241 17.71 4.68 6.75
C ASN A 241 16.50 4.13 5.96
N VAL A 242 15.83 3.09 6.47
CA VAL A 242 14.67 2.48 5.82
C VAL A 242 13.39 2.98 6.48
N LEU A 243 12.46 3.50 5.67
CA LEU A 243 11.17 4.05 6.06
C LEU A 243 10.06 3.10 5.63
N PHE A 244 9.20 2.68 6.56
CA PHE A 244 8.14 1.71 6.29
C PHE A 244 6.84 2.37 5.84
N VAL A 245 6.35 1.96 4.66
CA VAL A 245 5.14 2.51 4.02
C VAL A 245 3.99 1.51 4.14
N TRP A 246 3.08 1.73 5.09
CA TRP A 246 1.88 0.88 5.24
C TRP A 246 0.85 1.27 4.19
N ASN A 247 0.49 0.35 3.30
CA ASN A 247 -0.29 0.69 2.11
C ASN A 247 -1.42 -0.31 1.83
N PRO A 248 -2.65 0.06 2.17
CA PRO A 248 -3.86 -0.60 1.70
C PRO A 248 -4.32 -0.11 0.32
N HIS A 249 -5.13 -0.92 -0.36
CA HIS A 249 -5.93 -0.53 -1.51
C HIS A 249 -7.14 0.31 -1.06
N ASP A 250 -7.61 1.25 -1.89
CA ASP A 250 -8.70 2.19 -1.55
C ASP A 250 -10.03 1.50 -1.21
N ARG A 251 -10.19 0.30 -1.76
CA ARG A 251 -11.31 -0.61 -1.52
C ARG A 251 -10.81 -1.94 -1.04
N SER A 252 -11.57 -2.55 -0.14
CA SER A 252 -11.35 -3.92 0.28
C SER A 252 -12.01 -4.91 -0.66
N TYR A 253 -11.29 -5.96 -1.00
CA TYR A 253 -11.77 -7.09 -1.77
C TYR A 253 -11.50 -8.35 -0.95
N PRO A 254 -12.54 -9.04 -0.45
CA PRO A 254 -13.94 -8.65 -0.54
C PRO A 254 -14.28 -7.49 0.42
N ASP A 255 -15.35 -6.75 0.11
CA ASP A 255 -15.82 -5.59 0.87
C ASP A 255 -16.65 -6.01 2.10
N PHE A 256 -15.96 -6.51 3.12
CA PHE A 256 -16.52 -6.87 4.41
C PHE A 256 -15.79 -6.13 5.53
N THR A 257 -16.48 -5.93 6.66
CA THR A 257 -15.92 -5.24 7.83
C THR A 257 -14.68 -5.92 8.42
N TRP A 258 -14.57 -7.25 8.34
CA TRP A 258 -13.36 -7.98 8.77
C TRP A 258 -12.14 -7.63 7.90
N ASN A 259 -12.36 -7.17 6.67
CA ASN A 259 -11.30 -6.80 5.73
C ASN A 259 -11.05 -5.28 5.73
N ASN A 260 -11.55 -4.56 6.74
CA ASN A 260 -11.33 -3.13 6.85
C ASN A 260 -9.82 -2.84 7.01
N PRO A 261 -9.24 -1.89 6.25
CA PRO A 261 -7.81 -1.59 6.32
C PRO A 261 -7.29 -1.33 7.73
N HIS A 262 -8.03 -0.66 8.63
CA HIS A 262 -7.51 -0.35 9.96
C HIS A 262 -7.19 -1.56 10.82
N LEU A 263 -7.80 -2.73 10.53
CA LEU A 263 -7.51 -3.97 11.22
C LEU A 263 -6.12 -4.52 10.89
N TYR A 264 -5.51 -4.04 9.80
CA TYR A 264 -4.15 -4.38 9.37
C TYR A 264 -3.09 -3.38 9.87
N TYR A 265 -3.48 -2.33 10.59
CA TYR A 265 -2.55 -1.29 11.00
C TYR A 265 -1.66 -1.78 12.16
N PRO A 266 -0.32 -1.82 11.98
CA PRO A 266 0.57 -2.46 12.95
C PRO A 266 0.92 -1.55 14.14
N GLY A 267 0.43 -0.31 14.16
CA GLY A 267 0.68 0.70 15.19
C GLY A 267 1.69 1.76 14.75
N ASP A 268 1.60 2.95 15.34
CA ASP A 268 2.36 4.14 14.92
C ASP A 268 3.87 3.95 14.96
N GLU A 269 4.38 3.14 15.89
CA GLU A 269 5.81 2.89 15.99
C GLU A 269 6.34 2.09 14.79
N TYR A 270 5.50 1.33 14.09
CA TYR A 270 5.89 0.40 13.02
C TYR A 270 5.65 0.96 11.60
N VAL A 271 5.19 2.20 11.49
CA VAL A 271 4.82 2.83 10.22
C VAL A 271 5.37 4.25 10.16
N ASP A 272 6.13 4.56 9.12
CA ASP A 272 6.62 5.91 8.87
C ASP A 272 5.67 6.69 7.96
N TRP A 273 5.04 6.02 6.99
CA TRP A 273 4.18 6.61 5.97
C TRP A 273 2.90 5.82 5.75
N ILE A 274 1.80 6.56 5.51
CA ILE A 274 0.53 5.96 5.08
C ILE A 274 0.44 6.02 3.56
N GLY A 275 0.34 4.86 2.93
CA GLY A 275 0.16 4.69 1.50
C GLY A 275 -1.31 4.66 1.11
N LEU A 276 -1.64 5.34 0.02
CA LEU A 276 -2.95 5.38 -0.62
C LEU A 276 -2.81 4.77 -2.01
N THR A 277 -3.29 3.56 -2.24
CA THR A 277 -3.38 3.00 -3.60
C THR A 277 -4.81 3.10 -4.09
N GLY A 278 -5.02 3.62 -5.30
CA GLY A 278 -6.35 3.64 -5.91
C GLY A 278 -6.31 4.01 -7.39
N TYR A 279 -6.99 3.22 -8.20
CA TYR A 279 -6.96 3.36 -9.67
C TYR A 279 -8.33 3.76 -10.24
N ASN A 280 -8.29 4.55 -11.31
CA ASN A 280 -9.39 4.62 -12.25
C ASN A 280 -9.18 3.57 -13.34
N ASN A 281 -9.71 2.36 -13.13
CA ASN A 281 -9.66 1.26 -14.10
C ASN A 281 -10.55 1.50 -15.32
N GLY A 282 -11.42 2.51 -15.28
CA GLY A 282 -12.34 2.83 -16.35
C GLY A 282 -13.37 1.73 -16.57
N THR A 283 -13.51 1.24 -17.80
CA THR A 283 -14.53 0.20 -18.13
C THR A 283 -13.97 -0.93 -19.01
N SER A 284 -12.68 -1.27 -18.86
CA SER A 284 -12.06 -2.34 -19.66
C SER A 284 -12.57 -3.74 -19.27
N HIS A 285 -13.01 -3.94 -18.02
CA HIS A 285 -13.63 -5.16 -17.53
C HIS A 285 -15.00 -4.92 -16.89
N THR A 286 -15.83 -5.96 -16.79
CA THR A 286 -17.20 -5.87 -16.25
C THR A 286 -17.27 -5.31 -14.82
N ALA A 287 -16.24 -5.58 -14.00
CA ALA A 287 -16.16 -5.08 -12.62
C ALA A 287 -15.50 -3.70 -12.51
N ASP A 288 -14.89 -3.19 -13.60
CA ASP A 288 -14.28 -1.88 -13.60
C ASP A 288 -15.36 -0.80 -13.71
N VAL A 289 -15.14 0.30 -13.00
CA VAL A 289 -15.99 1.48 -13.04
C VAL A 289 -15.10 2.70 -13.19
N TRP A 290 -15.48 3.61 -14.09
CA TRP A 290 -14.84 4.91 -14.20
C TRP A 290 -15.12 5.73 -12.93
N ARG A 291 -14.07 6.21 -12.27
CA ARG A 291 -14.16 7.00 -11.02
C ARG A 291 -13.29 8.22 -11.12
N GLU A 292 -13.83 9.37 -10.79
CA GLU A 292 -13.08 10.62 -10.72
C GLU A 292 -12.07 10.59 -9.56
N PHE A 293 -10.99 11.37 -9.67
CA PHE A 293 -9.90 11.36 -8.69
C PHE A 293 -10.41 11.57 -7.25
N ASP A 294 -11.27 12.57 -7.02
CA ASP A 294 -11.78 12.85 -5.68
C ASP A 294 -12.77 11.79 -5.18
N GLU A 295 -13.45 11.06 -6.06
CA GLU A 295 -14.30 9.94 -5.67
C GLU A 295 -13.48 8.77 -5.09
N ILE A 296 -12.23 8.64 -5.53
CA ILE A 296 -11.27 7.65 -5.02
C ILE A 296 -10.62 8.18 -3.73
N TYR A 297 -10.06 9.38 -3.78
CA TYR A 297 -9.11 9.83 -2.76
C TYR A 297 -9.73 10.59 -1.60
N GLN A 298 -10.83 11.33 -1.78
CA GLN A 298 -11.41 12.14 -0.71
C GLN A 298 -11.88 11.29 0.49
N PRO A 299 -12.59 10.16 0.30
CA PRO A 299 -13.05 9.35 1.42
C PRO A 299 -11.90 8.77 2.23
N ILE A 300 -10.92 8.13 1.57
CA ILE A 300 -9.77 7.50 2.23
C ILE A 300 -8.84 8.53 2.88
N TYR A 301 -8.64 9.70 2.25
CA TYR A 301 -7.84 10.77 2.81
C TYR A 301 -8.42 11.27 4.13
N ASN A 302 -9.73 11.59 4.15
CA ASN A 302 -10.40 12.07 5.36
C ASN A 302 -10.41 11.00 6.45
N ASP A 303 -10.69 9.76 6.07
CA ASP A 303 -10.74 8.63 6.99
C ASP A 303 -9.39 8.36 7.67
N TYR A 304 -8.30 8.43 6.91
CA TYR A 304 -6.94 8.21 7.42
C TYR A 304 -6.42 9.44 8.16
N LEU A 305 -6.79 10.65 7.75
CA LEU A 305 -6.46 11.87 8.49
C LEU A 305 -7.08 11.83 9.90
N ASN A 306 -8.28 11.27 10.04
CA ASN A 306 -8.94 11.10 11.34
C ASN A 306 -8.22 10.14 12.29
N ARG A 307 -7.49 9.17 11.74
CA ARG A 307 -6.92 8.05 12.52
C ARG A 307 -5.41 8.15 12.70
N TYR A 308 -4.73 8.71 11.70
CA TYR A 308 -3.28 8.81 11.63
C TYR A 308 -2.85 10.27 11.32
N PRO A 309 -3.34 11.28 12.06
CA PRO A 309 -3.15 12.70 11.72
C PRO A 309 -1.68 13.15 11.67
N ASP A 310 -0.81 12.45 12.40
CA ASP A 310 0.61 12.79 12.54
C ASP A 310 1.50 12.12 11.46
N LYS A 311 0.92 11.25 10.62
CA LYS A 311 1.67 10.54 9.58
C LYS A 311 1.58 11.30 8.25
N PRO A 312 2.70 11.41 7.49
CA PRO A 312 2.64 11.87 6.11
C PRO A 312 2.02 10.81 5.20
N PHE A 313 1.29 11.26 4.19
CA PHE A 313 0.62 10.38 3.23
C PHE A 313 1.36 10.39 1.90
N MET A 314 1.29 9.26 1.21
CA MET A 314 1.79 9.10 -0.15
C MET A 314 0.75 8.36 -0.98
N ILE A 315 0.47 8.82 -2.19
CA ILE A 315 -0.20 7.98 -3.18
C ILE A 315 0.87 7.03 -3.72
N THR A 316 0.88 5.81 -3.20
CA THR A 316 1.91 4.80 -3.50
C THR A 316 1.82 4.31 -4.93
N GLU A 317 0.59 4.26 -5.45
CA GLU A 317 0.23 3.80 -6.78
C GLU A 317 -1.10 4.41 -7.22
N PHE A 318 -1.11 5.02 -8.39
CA PHE A 318 -2.35 5.40 -9.06
C PHE A 318 -2.14 5.64 -10.54
N SER A 319 -3.22 5.48 -11.30
CA SER A 319 -3.30 5.91 -12.69
C SER A 319 -4.76 5.95 -13.15
N CYS A 320 -4.95 6.39 -14.39
CA CYS A 320 -6.23 6.42 -15.07
C CYS A 320 -6.13 5.67 -16.40
N ASN A 321 -7.07 4.77 -16.64
CA ASN A 321 -7.21 4.07 -17.90
C ASN A 321 -7.75 5.02 -18.99
N GLU A 322 -7.51 4.70 -20.25
CA GLU A 322 -8.08 5.43 -21.41
C GLU A 322 -9.53 5.03 -21.68
N THR A 323 -9.90 3.78 -21.39
CA THR A 323 -11.23 3.27 -21.70
C THR A 323 -12.23 3.61 -20.59
N GLY A 324 -13.34 4.27 -20.92
CA GLY A 324 -14.46 4.52 -20.00
C GLY A 324 -14.76 5.99 -19.72
N GLY A 325 -13.91 6.91 -20.17
CA GLY A 325 -14.05 8.35 -19.95
C GLY A 325 -12.91 9.14 -20.61
N ASP A 326 -12.72 10.39 -20.18
CA ASP A 326 -11.65 11.27 -20.69
C ASP A 326 -10.46 11.30 -19.71
N LYS A 327 -9.40 10.55 -20.04
CA LYS A 327 -8.19 10.47 -19.21
C LYS A 327 -7.48 11.83 -19.08
N ALA A 328 -7.47 12.65 -20.13
CA ALA A 328 -6.82 13.95 -20.09
C ALA A 328 -7.56 14.91 -19.15
N GLN A 329 -8.89 14.89 -19.15
CA GLN A 329 -9.71 15.64 -18.19
C GLN A 329 -9.50 15.13 -16.77
N TRP A 330 -9.47 13.81 -16.58
CA TRP A 330 -9.23 13.19 -15.27
C TRP A 330 -7.87 13.59 -14.70
N ILE A 331 -6.80 13.58 -15.52
CA ILE A 331 -5.45 14.02 -15.12
C ILE A 331 -5.47 15.50 -14.67
N LYS A 332 -6.14 16.39 -15.42
CA LYS A 332 -6.26 17.80 -15.03
C LYS A 332 -6.98 17.97 -13.69
N ALA A 333 -8.04 17.18 -13.45
CA ALA A 333 -8.76 17.18 -12.19
C ALA A 333 -7.88 16.67 -11.04
N ALA A 334 -7.19 15.54 -11.23
CA ALA A 334 -6.26 14.96 -10.27
C ALA A 334 -5.14 15.95 -9.88
N MET A 335 -4.51 16.60 -10.87
CA MET A 335 -3.50 17.62 -10.67
C MET A 335 -4.02 18.78 -9.83
N THR A 336 -5.22 19.29 -10.16
CA THR A 336 -5.85 20.40 -9.43
C THR A 336 -6.20 20.01 -7.99
N SER A 337 -6.72 18.81 -7.77
CA SER A 337 -7.07 18.33 -6.44
C SER A 337 -5.82 18.07 -5.58
N LEU A 338 -4.77 17.45 -6.14
CA LEU A 338 -3.48 17.30 -5.46
C LEU A 338 -2.83 18.65 -5.15
N ALA A 339 -3.03 19.65 -5.99
CA ALA A 339 -2.51 20.99 -5.76
C ALA A 339 -3.15 21.72 -4.57
N HIS A 340 -4.42 21.41 -4.26
CA HIS A 340 -5.24 22.29 -3.42
C HIS A 340 -6.00 21.61 -2.27
N LYS A 341 -6.28 20.30 -2.34
CA LYS A 341 -7.21 19.63 -1.40
C LYS A 341 -6.52 18.68 -0.42
N TYR A 342 -5.33 18.18 -0.73
CA TYR A 342 -4.71 17.07 0.00
C TYR A 342 -3.32 17.40 0.56
N PRO A 343 -3.20 18.37 1.49
CA PRO A 343 -1.90 18.88 1.94
C PRO A 343 -1.04 17.90 2.76
N ASN A 344 -1.61 16.79 3.25
CA ASN A 344 -0.85 15.71 3.90
C ASN A 344 -0.31 14.68 2.89
N ILE A 345 -0.76 14.70 1.63
CA ILE A 345 -0.15 13.91 0.56
C ILE A 345 1.14 14.63 0.15
N LYS A 346 2.28 14.05 0.49
CA LYS A 346 3.61 14.62 0.23
C LYS A 346 4.27 14.04 -1.00
N ILE A 347 3.90 12.82 -1.40
CA ILE A 347 4.40 12.13 -2.59
C ILE A 347 3.21 11.54 -3.36
N ALA A 348 3.21 11.64 -4.70
CA ALA A 348 2.23 10.97 -5.55
C ALA A 348 2.93 10.22 -6.69
N ASN A 349 2.76 8.90 -6.74
CA ASN A 349 3.48 8.02 -7.66
C ASN A 349 2.59 7.55 -8.81
N TRP A 350 2.84 8.08 -10.01
CA TRP A 350 2.14 7.61 -11.20
C TRP A 350 2.59 6.19 -11.58
N PHE A 351 1.65 5.27 -11.73
CA PHE A 351 1.91 3.94 -12.25
C PHE A 351 1.92 3.97 -13.79
N ASP A 352 3.12 4.03 -14.38
CA ASP A 352 3.31 4.29 -15.81
C ASP A 352 3.54 3.01 -16.62
N ALA A 353 2.51 2.16 -16.71
CA ALA A 353 2.61 0.90 -17.42
C ALA A 353 1.34 0.60 -18.21
N LYS A 354 1.42 -0.39 -19.09
CA LYS A 354 0.23 -1.09 -19.54
C LYS A 354 0.07 -2.32 -18.67
N ASP A 355 -1.04 -2.42 -17.95
CA ASP A 355 -1.39 -3.62 -17.20
C ASP A 355 -2.58 -4.31 -17.88
N LYS A 356 -2.30 -5.42 -18.58
CA LYS A 356 -3.27 -6.16 -19.39
C LYS A 356 -4.05 -5.23 -20.35
N SER A 357 -5.31 -4.94 -20.03
CA SER A 357 -6.23 -4.12 -20.82
C SER A 357 -6.25 -2.65 -20.38
N TRP A 358 -5.63 -2.32 -19.25
CA TRP A 358 -5.58 -0.97 -18.70
C TRP A 358 -4.36 -0.22 -19.26
N LEU A 359 -4.63 0.92 -19.90
CA LEU A 359 -3.63 1.78 -20.54
C LEU A 359 -3.26 2.93 -19.59
N TYR A 360 -2.41 2.63 -18.59
CA TYR A 360 -2.02 3.58 -17.55
C TYR A 360 -0.87 4.51 -17.94
N GLN A 361 -0.22 4.27 -19.08
CA GLN A 361 0.93 5.07 -19.48
C GLN A 361 0.62 6.57 -19.60
N LEU A 362 1.57 7.44 -19.25
CA LEU A 362 1.38 8.90 -19.41
C LEU A 362 1.21 9.30 -20.88
N ASP A 363 1.91 8.61 -21.77
CA ASP A 363 1.89 8.82 -23.22
C ASP A 363 0.97 7.85 -23.97
N SER A 364 -0.05 7.29 -23.29
CA SER A 364 -1.10 6.49 -23.94
C SER A 364 -1.89 7.27 -24.98
N SER A 365 -1.98 8.60 -24.84
CA SER A 365 -2.50 9.55 -25.82
C SER A 365 -1.77 10.90 -25.74
N PRO A 366 -1.68 11.67 -26.84
CA PRO A 366 -1.14 13.04 -26.81
C PRO A 366 -1.87 13.93 -25.79
N GLU A 367 -3.18 13.78 -25.65
CA GLU A 367 -4.01 14.57 -24.75
C GLU A 367 -3.69 14.29 -23.28
N ALA A 368 -3.52 13.02 -22.90
CA ALA A 368 -3.14 12.63 -21.54
C ALA A 368 -1.73 13.15 -21.20
N PHE A 369 -0.79 13.02 -22.13
CA PHE A 369 0.59 13.48 -21.96
C PHE A 369 0.63 15.00 -21.73
N GLU A 370 -0.07 15.77 -22.55
CA GLU A 370 -0.13 17.23 -22.45
C GLU A 370 -0.89 17.70 -21.19
N ALA A 371 -1.93 16.97 -20.78
CA ALA A 371 -2.63 17.23 -19.53
C ALA A 371 -1.70 17.08 -18.32
N PHE A 372 -0.90 16.01 -18.28
CA PHE A 372 0.05 15.80 -17.20
C PHE A 372 1.17 16.86 -17.22
N ARG A 373 1.74 17.12 -18.40
CA ARG A 373 2.77 18.14 -18.61
C ARG A 373 2.33 19.53 -18.18
N GLY A 374 1.08 19.91 -18.47
CA GLY A 374 0.50 21.17 -18.02
C GLY A 374 0.29 21.23 -16.51
N GLY A 375 -0.13 20.13 -15.88
CA GLY A 375 -0.31 20.04 -14.42
C GLY A 375 1.00 20.21 -13.64
N LEU A 376 2.13 19.78 -14.18
CA LEU A 376 3.46 19.95 -13.57
C LEU A 376 3.93 21.42 -13.45
N LEU A 377 3.11 22.39 -13.89
CA LEU A 377 3.35 23.82 -13.72
C LEU A 377 2.77 24.38 -12.41
N TYR A 378 1.96 23.63 -11.66
CA TYR A 378 1.49 24.07 -10.34
C TYR A 378 2.66 24.32 -9.39
N GLU A 379 2.67 25.48 -8.72
CA GLU A 379 3.80 25.93 -7.90
C GLU A 379 4.09 25.04 -6.69
N ASN A 380 3.09 24.30 -6.22
CA ASN A 380 3.23 23.42 -5.07
C ASN A 380 3.86 22.05 -5.43
N PHE A 381 4.02 21.73 -6.71
CA PHE A 381 4.75 20.55 -7.16
C PHE A 381 6.24 20.84 -7.25
N LEU A 382 7.02 20.06 -6.52
CA LEU A 382 8.46 20.26 -6.40
C LEU A 382 9.22 19.87 -7.66
N LYS A 383 10.29 20.61 -7.87
CA LYS A 383 11.38 20.31 -8.79
C LYS A 383 12.64 20.52 -7.97
N ASN A 384 13.54 19.54 -7.88
CA ASN A 384 14.78 19.60 -7.08
C ASN A 384 14.58 19.36 -5.57
N SER A 385 13.75 18.39 -5.20
CA SER A 385 13.55 17.92 -3.81
C SER A 385 14.68 17.04 -3.30
N VAL A 386 15.53 16.54 -4.21
CA VAL A 386 16.64 15.64 -3.92
C VAL A 386 17.95 16.39 -4.18
N GLN A 387 18.67 16.70 -3.09
CA GLN A 387 19.93 17.47 -3.11
C GLN A 387 21.14 16.63 -2.78
#